data_AF-W6UYH2-F1
#
_entry.id   AF-W6UYH2-F1
#
_cell.length_a   1.000
_cell.length_b   1.000
_cell.length_c   1.000
_cell.angle_alpha   90.00
_cell.angle_beta   90.00
_cell.angle_gamma   90.00
#
_symmetry.space_group_name_H-M   'P 1'
#
loop_
_entity.id
_entity.type
_entity.pdbx_description
1 polymer ?
#
loop_
_entity_poly.entity_id
_entity_poly.type
_entity_poly.pdbx_seq_one_letter_code
_entity_poly.pdbx_strand_id
1 'polypeptide(L)'
;MATLDGHGDGFTPLTRDVHNLHKMLLTVTSVGKLIYVSKNPPVYSFAPPSIHLTTCLLSSIFGIESSRGRIVWEYFVPGTRPSNTSVQHLFAQRTTGHFPLTPVACVLLETQEPPTLQSVLLYLDPILGVPLNAQTLKPAATVEDAMVRLPRRIKLAALVPTAALRPLSGSNPTVEGEAEAEATNHVRPLCVVMEDLSVMLLPPALSTINPRNLLPSHGLYIFALNTEPAAVSGYRVMAIAKTTTALTAQPLWHMHLSSEDYPQRILQAAFARALATLPSAFPQPVSLGSLLAEHVYSIGRVLGDRNVLYKYVNPNLLAVMTGGVSNVKSGLPLISLYLIDTVAGQIIHSVVHQRASEPTSLVVSENWVLYSVYNQRSLRTEFTVMELFEPLHTTENLVPSPWDILVHSLVPPSSSAKSDDHNRQFSSLRRAAHSAHGGSDGVLIPDILQRAFILGSPLRSGALAVSLTERGITAKSLLFGLETGNLLELPKSLVDPRRSLDVTPELQEEGLEPYAPELPMSTLAVISYNLTLERIQRIYTAPSGLESTSLVFAHGLDLFFTRIAPSKTYDMLRDDFDYYFISMIVVGMTVASYVTKHFATRRELARAWQ
;
A
#
# COMPACT_ATOMS: atom_id res chain seq x y z
N MET A 1 -23.04 15.74 36.94
CA MET A 1 -22.24 16.94 37.20
C MET A 1 -21.87 16.93 38.68
N ALA A 2 -20.67 16.46 39.00
CA ALA A 2 -20.01 16.63 40.28
C ALA A 2 -18.51 16.61 39.98
N THR A 3 -17.90 17.78 40.11
CA THR A 3 -16.48 18.07 39.91
C THR A 3 -15.67 17.46 41.05
N LEU A 4 -14.69 16.63 40.72
CA LEU A 4 -13.57 16.31 41.61
C LEU A 4 -12.30 16.73 40.87
N ASP A 5 -11.87 17.94 41.17
CA ASP A 5 -10.56 18.47 40.79
C ASP A 5 -9.47 17.76 41.59
N GLY A 6 -8.41 17.39 40.86
CA GLY A 6 -7.03 17.32 41.36
C GLY A 6 -6.74 16.24 42.39
N HIS A 7 -6.32 15.05 41.94
CA HIS A 7 -5.12 14.34 42.43
C HIS A 7 -4.93 13.01 41.66
N GLY A 8 -3.85 12.91 40.88
CA GLY A 8 -3.18 11.66 40.53
C GLY A 8 -3.70 10.89 39.31
N ASP A 9 -2.89 10.86 38.24
CA ASP A 9 -3.00 10.01 37.04
C ASP A 9 -3.08 8.48 37.29
N GLY A 10 -3.15 8.02 38.55
CA GLY A 10 -3.20 6.61 38.93
C GLY A 10 -4.60 5.98 38.96
N PHE A 11 -5.69 6.76 38.96
CA PHE A 11 -7.05 6.24 39.13
C PHE A 11 -7.86 6.06 37.84
N THR A 12 -7.38 6.61 36.72
CA THR A 12 -8.05 6.53 35.41
C THR A 12 -8.33 5.11 34.91
N PRO A 13 -7.43 4.10 35.06
CA PRO A 13 -7.76 2.73 34.65
C PRO A 13 -8.85 2.11 35.52
N LEU A 14 -8.82 2.36 36.84
CA LEU A 14 -9.78 1.78 37.78
C LEU A 14 -11.20 2.30 37.54
N THR A 15 -11.36 3.60 37.30
CA THR A 15 -12.66 4.20 36.99
C THR A 15 -13.23 3.67 35.67
N ARG A 16 -12.38 3.53 34.64
CA ARG A 16 -12.77 2.95 33.35
C ARG A 16 -13.23 1.50 33.50
N ASP A 17 -12.48 0.70 34.24
CA ASP A 17 -12.74 -0.72 34.38
C ASP A 17 -13.99 -0.98 35.24
N VAL A 18 -14.23 -0.17 36.29
CA VAL A 18 -15.48 -0.18 37.07
C VAL A 18 -16.67 0.22 36.20
N HIS A 19 -16.53 1.23 35.35
CA HIS A 19 -17.58 1.63 34.42
C HIS A 19 -17.91 0.51 33.41
N ASN A 20 -16.87 -0.14 32.85
CA ASN A 20 -17.03 -1.29 31.97
C ASN A 20 -17.70 -2.47 32.68
N LEU A 21 -17.32 -2.75 33.92
CA LEU A 21 -17.93 -3.80 34.74
C LEU A 21 -19.41 -3.50 35.02
N HIS A 22 -19.74 -2.26 35.38
CA HIS A 22 -21.12 -1.84 35.61
C HIS A 22 -21.96 -1.97 34.34
N LYS A 23 -21.42 -1.56 33.19
CA LYS A 23 -22.05 -1.75 31.88
C LYS A 23 -22.29 -3.24 31.60
N MET A 24 -21.29 -4.09 31.82
CA MET A 24 -21.42 -5.54 31.66
C MET A 24 -22.51 -6.11 32.57
N LEU A 25 -22.53 -5.72 33.84
CA LEU A 25 -23.51 -6.19 34.82
C LEU A 25 -24.94 -5.79 34.42
N LEU A 26 -25.17 -4.54 34.02
CA LEU A 26 -26.46 -4.06 33.51
C LEU A 26 -26.91 -4.83 32.25
N THR A 27 -25.97 -5.18 31.38
CA THR A 27 -26.27 -5.94 30.16
C THR A 27 -26.67 -7.38 30.49
N VAL A 28 -26.00 -8.01 31.47
CA VAL A 28 -26.30 -9.38 31.92
C VAL A 28 -27.63 -9.44 32.68
N THR A 29 -27.90 -8.47 33.57
CA THR A 29 -29.14 -8.44 34.36
C THR A 29 -30.38 -8.10 33.55
N SER A 30 -30.24 -7.27 32.50
CA SER A 30 -31.37 -6.92 31.61
C SER A 30 -31.74 -8.00 30.59
N VAL A 31 -30.76 -8.81 30.13
CA VAL A 31 -30.99 -9.86 29.11
C VAL A 31 -31.23 -11.24 29.73
N GLY A 32 -30.88 -11.44 31.02
CA GLY A 32 -31.16 -12.68 31.77
C GLY A 32 -30.41 -13.93 31.25
N LYS A 33 -29.45 -13.76 30.34
CA LYS A 33 -28.58 -14.82 29.82
C LYS A 33 -27.12 -14.48 30.08
N LEU A 34 -26.36 -15.47 30.55
CA LEU A 34 -24.89 -15.40 30.64
C LEU A 34 -24.22 -15.28 29.25
N ILE A 35 -24.98 -15.54 28.18
CA ILE A 35 -24.51 -15.51 26.79
C ILE A 35 -25.13 -14.28 26.11
N TYR A 36 -24.34 -13.23 25.99
CA TYR A 36 -24.69 -12.07 25.18
C TYR A 36 -24.39 -12.38 23.70
N VAL A 37 -25.43 -12.68 22.92
CA VAL A 37 -25.34 -12.61 21.46
C VAL A 37 -25.92 -11.26 21.05
N SER A 38 -25.05 -10.29 20.75
CA SER A 38 -25.51 -9.03 20.17
C SER A 38 -26.17 -9.30 18.83
N LYS A 39 -27.44 -8.92 18.67
CA LYS A 39 -28.14 -9.00 17.37
C LYS A 39 -27.63 -7.97 16.35
N ASN A 40 -26.83 -6.99 16.78
CA ASN A 40 -26.15 -6.02 15.91
C ASN A 40 -24.74 -5.80 16.47
N PRO A 41 -23.69 -6.44 15.91
CA PRO A 41 -22.32 -6.16 16.34
C PRO A 41 -21.97 -4.71 16.00
N PRO A 42 -21.61 -3.85 16.97
CA PRO A 42 -21.01 -2.57 16.64
C PRO A 42 -19.61 -2.87 16.09
N VAL A 43 -19.37 -2.48 14.84
CA VAL A 43 -18.08 -2.59 14.13
C VAL A 43 -17.47 -4.00 14.21
N TYR A 44 -17.73 -4.83 13.18
CA TYR A 44 -17.11 -6.15 13.00
C TYR A 44 -15.62 -6.10 13.40
N SER A 45 -15.28 -6.83 14.47
CA SER A 45 -14.02 -6.71 15.23
C SER A 45 -12.75 -7.02 14.43
N PHE A 46 -12.89 -7.54 13.21
CA PHE A 46 -11.79 -8.02 12.40
C PHE A 46 -11.74 -7.38 10.99
N ALA A 47 -12.78 -6.67 10.57
CA ALA A 47 -12.80 -5.91 9.32
C ALA A 47 -13.98 -4.93 9.34
N PRO A 48 -13.80 -3.66 9.73
CA PRO A 48 -14.89 -2.71 9.75
C PRO A 48 -15.50 -2.56 8.34
N PRO A 49 -16.82 -2.35 8.21
CA PRO A 49 -17.41 -2.00 6.93
C PRO A 49 -16.71 -0.73 6.44
N SER A 50 -15.90 -0.89 5.40
CA SER A 50 -15.16 0.22 4.82
C SER A 50 -16.10 0.98 3.91
N ILE A 51 -16.02 2.31 3.92
CA ILE A 51 -16.74 3.14 2.94
C ILE A 51 -15.79 3.37 1.78
N HIS A 52 -16.13 2.84 0.62
CA HIS A 52 -15.41 3.09 -0.61
C HIS A 52 -15.87 4.42 -1.17
N LEU A 53 -14.93 5.33 -1.36
CA LEU A 53 -15.16 6.57 -2.06
C LEU A 53 -14.93 6.35 -3.55
N THR A 54 -15.97 6.56 -4.35
CA THR A 54 -15.85 6.56 -5.81
C THR A 54 -16.20 7.93 -6.35
N THR A 55 -15.34 8.49 -7.18
CA THR A 55 -15.60 9.75 -7.90
C THR A 55 -16.03 9.42 -9.33
N CYS A 56 -17.15 9.96 -9.77
CA CYS A 56 -17.66 9.78 -11.13
C CYS A 56 -17.19 10.92 -12.05
N LEU A 57 -17.25 10.69 -13.36
CA LEU A 57 -16.92 11.66 -14.42
C LEU A 57 -17.74 12.96 -14.35
N LEU A 58 -18.85 12.96 -13.61
CA LEU A 58 -19.75 14.11 -13.38
C LEU A 58 -19.48 14.86 -12.07
N SER A 59 -18.34 14.65 -11.39
CA SER A 59 -18.02 15.30 -10.10
C SER A 59 -18.95 14.95 -8.94
N SER A 60 -19.71 13.87 -9.08
CA SER A 60 -20.38 13.20 -7.95
C SER A 60 -19.40 12.29 -7.24
N ILE A 61 -19.43 12.37 -5.91
CA ILE A 61 -18.67 11.55 -4.98
C ILE A 61 -19.66 10.66 -4.23
N PHE A 62 -19.40 9.35 -4.22
CA PHE A 62 -20.25 8.38 -3.57
C PHE A 62 -19.51 7.71 -2.42
N GLY A 63 -20.19 7.58 -1.26
CA GLY A 63 -19.78 6.69 -0.19
C GLY A 63 -20.52 5.37 -0.29
N ILE A 64 -19.82 4.29 -0.64
CA ILE A 64 -20.40 2.95 -0.84
C ILE A 64 -19.99 2.03 0.31
N GLU A 65 -20.97 1.38 0.94
CA GLU A 65 -20.72 0.36 1.96
C GLU A 65 -20.16 -0.93 1.32
N SER A 66 -18.97 -1.37 1.74
CA SER A 66 -18.31 -2.56 1.19
C SER A 66 -19.09 -3.87 1.36
N SER A 67 -19.89 -3.99 2.43
CA SER A 67 -20.54 -5.25 2.81
C SER A 67 -21.73 -5.61 1.92
N ARG A 68 -22.48 -4.58 1.49
CA ARG A 68 -23.75 -4.72 0.76
C ARG A 68 -23.75 -3.97 -0.58
N GLY A 69 -22.74 -3.16 -0.86
CA GLY A 69 -22.70 -2.30 -2.04
C GLY A 69 -23.73 -1.17 -2.02
N ARG A 70 -24.29 -0.82 -0.85
CA ARG A 70 -25.29 0.26 -0.74
C ARG A 70 -24.59 1.63 -0.75
N ILE A 71 -25.12 2.57 -1.51
CA ILE A 71 -24.73 3.98 -1.43
C ILE A 71 -25.27 4.55 -0.11
N VAL A 72 -24.36 4.96 0.76
CA VAL A 72 -24.65 5.56 2.08
C VAL A 72 -24.94 7.05 1.93
N TRP A 73 -24.16 7.73 1.09
CA TRP A 73 -24.32 9.14 0.78
C TRP A 73 -23.78 9.44 -0.62
N GLU A 74 -24.27 10.54 -1.19
CA GLU A 74 -23.81 11.11 -2.45
C GLU A 74 -23.56 12.61 -2.21
N TYR A 75 -22.47 13.12 -2.78
CA TYR A 75 -22.15 14.54 -2.76
C TYR A 75 -21.78 15.02 -4.16
N PHE A 76 -22.52 15.98 -4.68
CA PHE A 76 -22.30 16.57 -6.00
C PHE A 76 -21.68 17.96 -5.87
N VAL A 77 -20.61 18.20 -6.63
CA VAL A 77 -19.90 19.49 -6.65
C VAL A 77 -20.20 20.23 -7.95
N PRO A 78 -21.06 21.28 -7.93
CA PRO A 78 -21.44 21.98 -9.16
C PRO A 78 -20.26 22.75 -9.78
N GLY A 79 -20.24 22.83 -11.12
CA GLY A 79 -19.26 23.64 -11.87
C GLY A 79 -17.82 23.12 -11.81
N THR A 80 -17.63 21.88 -11.36
CA THR A 80 -16.32 21.23 -11.31
C THR A 80 -16.30 19.97 -12.17
N ARG A 81 -15.09 19.55 -12.56
CA ARG A 81 -14.80 18.26 -13.19
C ARG A 81 -13.64 17.59 -12.46
N PRO A 82 -13.51 16.26 -12.47
CA PRO A 82 -12.27 15.61 -12.06
C PRO A 82 -11.10 16.21 -12.85
N SER A 83 -10.00 16.50 -12.17
CA SER A 83 -8.84 17.10 -12.81
C SER A 83 -8.29 16.17 -13.89
N ASN A 84 -8.05 16.65 -15.11
CA ASN A 84 -7.40 15.77 -16.09
C ASN A 84 -5.90 15.59 -15.78
N THR A 85 -5.32 16.42 -14.88
CA THR A 85 -3.87 16.50 -14.61
C THR A 85 -3.29 15.37 -13.79
N SER A 86 -4.09 14.75 -12.95
CA SER A 86 -3.63 13.79 -11.96
C SER A 86 -4.28 12.43 -12.19
N VAL A 87 -3.56 11.33 -12.03
CA VAL A 87 -4.17 9.98 -12.05
C VAL A 87 -4.90 9.69 -10.73
N GLN A 88 -4.59 10.48 -9.70
CA GLN A 88 -5.14 10.38 -8.37
C GLN A 88 -5.86 11.66 -7.97
N HIS A 89 -7.16 11.53 -7.70
CA HIS A 89 -8.02 12.65 -7.27
C HIS A 89 -8.37 12.60 -5.79
N LEU A 90 -8.10 11.50 -5.09
CA LEU A 90 -8.52 11.30 -3.71
C LEU A 90 -7.31 11.07 -2.81
N PHE A 91 -7.23 11.85 -1.74
CA PHE A 91 -6.16 11.84 -0.75
C PHE A 91 -6.76 11.63 0.64
N ALA A 92 -6.52 10.48 1.27
CA ALA A 92 -6.92 10.22 2.65
C ALA A 92 -5.88 10.83 3.61
N GLN A 93 -6.24 11.92 4.29
CA GLN A 93 -5.31 12.65 5.16
C GLN A 93 -5.39 12.23 6.62
N ARG A 94 -6.60 11.94 7.13
CA ARG A 94 -6.81 11.46 8.50
C ARG A 94 -7.83 10.33 8.54
N THR A 95 -7.46 9.24 9.20
CA THR A 95 -8.30 8.05 9.40
C THR A 95 -9.13 8.14 10.68
N THR A 96 -10.02 7.16 10.90
CA THR A 96 -10.91 7.07 12.07
C THR A 96 -10.24 6.59 13.35
N GLY A 97 -8.96 6.21 13.29
CA GLY A 97 -8.21 5.66 14.43
C GLY A 97 -8.05 6.62 15.61
N HIS A 98 -8.28 7.92 15.43
CA HIS A 98 -8.10 8.93 16.45
C HIS A 98 -9.45 9.49 16.93
N PHE A 99 -10.10 8.81 17.88
CA PHE A 99 -11.27 9.35 18.58
C PHE A 99 -10.80 10.45 19.56
N PRO A 100 -11.35 11.68 19.60
CA PRO A 100 -12.64 12.17 19.07
C PRO A 100 -12.53 12.99 17.76
N LEU A 101 -11.43 12.90 17.02
CA LEU A 101 -11.17 13.73 15.84
C LEU A 101 -11.95 13.22 14.61
N THR A 102 -12.37 14.14 13.73
CA THR A 102 -13.11 13.82 12.50
C THR A 102 -12.19 13.24 11.42
N PRO A 103 -12.55 12.17 10.69
CA PRO A 103 -11.74 11.72 9.56
C PRO A 103 -11.75 12.78 8.44
N VAL A 104 -10.66 12.87 7.67
CA VAL A 104 -10.49 13.90 6.64
C VAL A 104 -10.00 13.25 5.34
N ALA A 105 -10.78 13.45 4.29
CA ALA A 105 -10.41 13.15 2.92
C ALA A 105 -10.39 14.45 2.10
N CYS A 106 -9.48 14.51 1.13
CA CYS A 106 -9.33 15.62 0.22
C CYS A 106 -9.51 15.14 -1.23
N VAL A 107 -10.33 15.84 -2.00
CA VAL A 107 -10.61 15.53 -3.41
C VAL A 107 -10.10 16.66 -4.29
N LEU A 108 -9.30 16.32 -5.29
CA LEU A 108 -8.76 17.24 -6.30
C LEU A 108 -9.67 17.30 -7.53
N LEU A 109 -10.17 18.50 -7.78
CA LEU A 109 -11.08 18.85 -8.87
C LEU A 109 -10.50 20.02 -9.69
N GLU A 110 -11.04 20.22 -10.88
CA GLU A 110 -10.81 21.39 -11.73
C GLU A 110 -12.12 22.15 -11.96
N THR A 111 -12.07 23.49 -12.01
CA THR A 111 -13.24 24.29 -12.39
C THR A 111 -13.55 24.18 -13.87
N GLN A 112 -14.84 24.19 -14.22
CA GLN A 112 -15.33 24.10 -15.59
C GLN A 112 -15.42 25.47 -16.29
N GLU A 113 -15.49 26.58 -15.54
CA GLU A 113 -15.71 27.92 -16.10
C GLU A 113 -14.44 28.52 -16.75
N PRO A 114 -14.45 28.84 -18.06
CA PRO A 114 -13.39 29.61 -18.72
C PRO A 114 -13.43 31.08 -18.27
N PRO A 115 -12.28 31.79 -18.15
CA PRO A 115 -11.09 31.65 -19.00
C PRO A 115 -9.88 30.90 -18.40
N THR A 116 -9.89 30.47 -17.13
CA THR A 116 -8.74 29.80 -16.51
C THR A 116 -9.15 28.53 -15.76
N LEU A 117 -8.64 27.38 -16.21
CA LEU A 117 -8.76 26.09 -15.52
C LEU A 117 -8.00 26.15 -14.19
N GLN A 118 -8.71 26.43 -13.09
CA GLN A 118 -8.13 26.46 -11.75
C GLN A 118 -8.31 25.11 -11.06
N SER A 119 -7.29 24.69 -10.32
CA SER A 119 -7.36 23.49 -9.49
C SER A 119 -8.02 23.84 -8.15
N VAL A 120 -8.98 23.01 -7.73
CA VAL A 120 -9.74 23.18 -6.50
C VAL A 120 -9.65 21.92 -5.67
N LEU A 121 -9.43 22.10 -4.37
CA LEU A 121 -9.38 21.00 -3.40
C LEU A 121 -10.61 21.08 -2.49
N LEU A 122 -11.39 20.00 -2.45
CA LEU A 122 -12.53 19.84 -1.57
C LEU A 122 -12.15 19.00 -0.37
N TYR A 123 -12.44 19.47 0.84
CA TYR A 123 -12.30 18.70 2.07
C TYR A 123 -13.65 18.15 2.52
N LEU A 124 -13.69 16.88 2.88
CA LEU A 124 -14.92 16.22 3.34
C LEU A 124 -14.64 15.12 4.36
N ASP A 125 -15.67 14.82 5.16
CA ASP A 125 -15.70 13.65 6.03
C ASP A 125 -16.08 12.42 5.18
N PRO A 126 -15.19 11.43 5.00
CA PRO A 126 -15.44 10.27 4.16
C PRO A 126 -16.51 9.32 4.73
N ILE A 127 -16.88 9.42 6.01
CA ILE A 127 -17.93 8.59 6.61
C ILE A 127 -19.30 9.20 6.36
N LEU A 128 -19.43 10.50 6.67
CA LEU A 128 -20.72 11.18 6.65
C LEU A 128 -21.04 11.85 5.31
N GLY A 129 -20.04 12.10 4.47
CA GLY A 129 -20.20 12.85 3.22
C GLY A 129 -20.39 14.36 3.43
N VAL A 130 -20.04 14.87 4.61
CA VAL A 130 -20.22 16.29 4.96
C VAL A 130 -18.97 17.08 4.61
N PRO A 131 -19.08 18.23 3.91
CA PRO A 131 -17.94 19.08 3.60
C PRO A 131 -17.31 19.68 4.87
N LEU A 132 -15.98 19.76 4.91
CA LEU A 132 -15.20 20.25 6.04
C LEU A 132 -14.53 21.58 5.68
N ASN A 133 -14.57 22.56 6.58
CA ASN A 133 -13.88 23.83 6.39
C ASN A 133 -12.37 23.60 6.37
N ALA A 134 -11.67 24.07 5.34
CA ALA A 134 -10.25 23.77 5.14
C ALA A 134 -9.31 24.39 6.21
N GLN A 135 -9.74 25.43 6.92
CA GLN A 135 -8.95 26.09 7.97
C GLN A 135 -9.16 25.47 9.35
N THR A 136 -10.37 24.99 9.64
CA THR A 136 -10.72 24.48 10.99
C THR A 136 -10.92 22.97 11.04
N LEU A 137 -11.10 22.32 9.89
CA LEU A 137 -11.44 20.90 9.72
C LEU A 137 -12.71 20.46 10.47
N LYS A 138 -13.59 21.42 10.74
CA LYS A 138 -14.94 21.21 11.28
C LYS A 138 -15.97 21.25 10.14
N PRO A 139 -17.19 20.72 10.33
CA PRO A 139 -18.25 20.80 9.32
C PRO A 139 -18.44 22.23 8.81
N ALA A 140 -18.37 22.39 7.49
CA ALA A 140 -18.50 23.69 6.84
C ALA A 140 -19.98 24.14 6.80
N ALA A 141 -20.22 25.44 7.00
CA ALA A 141 -21.56 26.01 6.85
C ALA A 141 -21.92 26.25 5.38
N THR A 142 -20.92 26.57 4.55
CA THR A 142 -21.06 26.78 3.11
C THR A 142 -20.10 25.88 2.33
N VAL A 143 -20.42 25.63 1.05
CA VAL A 143 -19.56 24.82 0.16
C VAL A 143 -18.24 25.52 -0.12
N GLU A 144 -18.24 26.86 -0.21
CA GLU A 144 -17.03 27.64 -0.48
C GLU A 144 -16.00 27.54 0.63
N ASP A 145 -16.43 27.44 1.90
CA ASP A 145 -15.53 27.27 3.05
C ASP A 145 -14.78 25.93 3.03
N ALA A 146 -15.35 24.93 2.35
CA ALA A 146 -14.74 23.60 2.20
C ALA A 146 -13.86 23.48 0.94
N MET A 147 -13.92 24.47 0.05
CA MET A 147 -13.19 24.50 -1.21
C MET A 147 -11.98 25.43 -1.12
N VAL A 148 -10.78 24.88 -1.34
CA VAL A 148 -9.56 25.67 -1.47
C VAL A 148 -9.26 25.86 -2.95
N ARG A 149 -9.45 27.08 -3.45
CA ARG A 149 -9.06 27.47 -4.81
C ARG A 149 -7.56 27.79 -4.82
N LEU A 150 -6.80 27.07 -5.65
CA LEU A 150 -5.37 27.30 -5.77
C LEU A 150 -5.09 28.42 -6.78
N PRO A 151 -4.02 29.21 -6.57
CA PRO A 151 -3.74 30.37 -7.41
C PRO A 151 -3.29 29.97 -8.83
N ARG A 152 -2.77 28.76 -8.99
CA ARG A 152 -2.30 28.19 -10.26
C ARG A 152 -2.71 26.73 -10.36
N ARG A 153 -2.65 26.19 -11.57
CA ARG A 153 -2.92 24.77 -11.82
C ARG A 153 -1.87 23.91 -11.15
N ILE A 154 -2.32 22.78 -10.59
CA ILE A 154 -1.44 21.81 -9.96
C ILE A 154 -0.66 21.06 -11.05
N LYS A 155 0.65 20.98 -10.87
CA LYS A 155 1.52 20.07 -11.59
C LYS A 155 1.63 18.73 -10.87
N LEU A 156 1.78 18.73 -9.55
CA LEU A 156 1.92 17.52 -8.72
C LEU A 156 1.23 17.68 -7.36
N ALA A 157 0.57 16.64 -6.84
CA ALA A 157 0.10 16.53 -5.46
C ALA A 157 0.50 15.18 -4.82
N ALA A 158 1.21 15.23 -3.69
CA ALA A 158 1.65 14.02 -2.97
C ALA A 158 1.44 14.18 -1.47
N LEU A 159 0.97 13.11 -0.80
CA LEU A 159 0.92 13.09 0.67
C LEU A 159 2.33 12.98 1.23
N VAL A 160 2.63 13.82 2.23
CA VAL A 160 3.91 13.76 2.93
C VAL A 160 3.94 12.51 3.81
N PRO A 161 4.97 11.65 3.68
CA PRO A 161 5.09 10.46 4.50
C PRO A 161 5.24 10.80 6.00
N THR A 162 4.43 10.20 6.85
CA THR A 162 4.46 10.41 8.31
C THR A 162 5.73 9.90 8.97
N ALA A 163 6.37 8.86 8.43
CA ALA A 163 7.56 8.22 8.99
C ALA A 163 8.85 9.06 8.86
N ALA A 164 8.80 10.25 8.28
CA ALA A 164 9.99 11.04 7.95
C ALA A 164 10.03 12.43 8.61
N LEU A 165 9.02 12.78 9.40
CA LEU A 165 9.00 14.01 10.22
C LEU A 165 10.14 13.94 11.28
N ARG A 166 10.66 15.11 11.66
CA ARG A 166 12.02 15.29 12.18
C ARG A 166 12.12 14.96 13.68
N PRO A 167 12.95 13.99 14.14
CA PRO A 167 13.30 13.93 15.55
C PRO A 167 14.10 15.20 15.92
N LEU A 168 13.55 16.01 16.82
CA LEU A 168 14.15 17.25 17.33
C LEU A 168 14.92 16.99 18.63
N SER A 169 15.34 15.76 18.90
CA SER A 169 16.37 15.43 19.89
C SER A 169 16.86 14.01 19.63
N GLY A 170 18.07 13.66 20.08
CA GLY A 170 18.65 12.32 19.93
C GLY A 170 17.97 11.22 20.77
N SER A 171 16.65 11.28 20.94
CA SER A 171 15.83 10.36 21.73
C SER A 171 14.97 9.44 20.85
N ASN A 172 14.33 8.45 21.45
CA ASN A 172 13.76 7.29 20.75
C ASN A 172 12.70 7.67 19.67
N PRO A 173 12.77 7.08 18.46
CA PRO A 173 11.91 7.43 17.32
C PRO A 173 10.41 7.13 17.53
N THR A 174 10.06 6.28 18.50
CA THR A 174 8.66 5.91 18.78
C THR A 174 7.92 6.95 19.62
N VAL A 175 8.62 7.75 20.42
CA VAL A 175 7.99 8.70 21.36
C VAL A 175 7.86 10.10 20.75
N GLU A 176 8.83 10.53 19.92
CA GLU A 176 8.78 11.85 19.30
C GLU A 176 7.86 11.91 18.06
N GLY A 177 7.74 10.82 17.29
CA GLY A 177 6.83 10.76 16.14
C GLY A 177 5.35 10.86 16.51
N GLU A 178 4.98 10.36 17.70
CA GLU A 178 3.63 10.54 18.25
C GLU A 178 3.37 12.00 18.66
N ALA A 179 4.37 12.68 19.25
CA ALA A 179 4.26 14.09 19.61
C ALA A 179 4.15 15.02 18.40
N GLU A 180 4.83 14.72 17.29
CA GLU A 180 4.70 15.50 16.03
C GLU A 180 3.38 15.20 15.28
N ALA A 181 2.92 13.95 15.33
CA ALA A 181 1.60 13.59 14.81
C ALA A 181 0.49 14.25 15.62
N GLU A 182 0.62 14.32 16.95
CA GLU A 182 -0.29 15.05 17.83
C GLU A 182 -0.26 16.56 17.51
N ALA A 183 0.91 17.15 17.26
CA ALA A 183 1.05 18.56 16.87
C ALA A 183 0.30 18.91 15.58
N THR A 184 0.17 17.95 14.65
CA THR A 184 -0.59 18.09 13.40
C THR A 184 -2.06 17.61 13.51
N ASN A 185 -2.56 17.33 14.72
CA ASN A 185 -3.87 16.68 14.95
C ASN A 185 -4.06 15.40 14.12
N HIS A 186 -2.97 14.65 13.93
CA HIS A 186 -2.86 13.43 13.13
C HIS A 186 -3.30 13.60 11.66
N VAL A 187 -3.17 14.80 11.10
CA VAL A 187 -3.48 15.06 9.68
C VAL A 187 -2.20 14.94 8.85
N ARG A 188 -2.21 14.07 7.84
CA ARG A 188 -1.11 13.96 6.89
C ARG A 188 -1.10 15.16 5.93
N PRO A 189 -0.03 15.97 5.90
CA PRO A 189 0.02 17.12 5.01
C PRO A 189 0.06 16.67 3.54
N LEU A 190 -0.69 17.35 2.69
CA LEU A 190 -0.65 17.23 1.24
C LEU A 190 0.29 18.29 0.68
N CYS A 191 1.36 17.85 0.02
CA CYS A 191 2.30 18.71 -0.68
C CYS A 191 1.83 18.88 -2.13
N VAL A 192 1.50 20.12 -2.50
CA VAL A 192 1.05 20.49 -3.83
C VAL A 192 2.12 21.36 -4.49
N VAL A 193 2.59 20.94 -5.67
CA VAL A 193 3.50 21.68 -6.55
C VAL A 193 2.70 22.24 -7.71
N MET A 194 2.75 23.55 -7.87
CA MET A 194 2.09 24.28 -8.96
C MET A 194 2.97 24.28 -10.23
N GLU A 195 2.40 24.70 -11.38
CA GLU A 195 3.12 24.75 -12.66
C GLU A 195 4.37 25.65 -12.66
N ASP A 196 4.39 26.68 -11.81
CA ASP A 196 5.51 27.59 -11.60
C ASP A 196 6.57 27.06 -10.61
N LEU A 197 6.42 25.81 -10.17
CA LEU A 197 7.27 25.15 -9.18
C LEU A 197 7.18 25.75 -7.76
N SER A 198 6.21 26.62 -7.50
CA SER A 198 5.89 27.02 -6.12
C SER A 198 5.17 25.88 -5.40
N VAL A 199 5.43 25.73 -4.10
CA VAL A 199 4.92 24.60 -3.30
C VAL A 199 4.06 25.10 -2.17
N MET A 200 2.90 24.45 -1.99
CA MET A 200 1.96 24.70 -0.91
C MET A 200 1.72 23.41 -0.12
N LEU A 201 1.75 23.51 1.20
CA LEU A 201 1.37 22.42 2.11
C LEU A 201 -0.06 22.66 2.58
N LEU A 202 -0.88 21.61 2.53
CA LEU A 202 -2.30 21.65 2.83
C LEU A 202 -2.67 20.54 3.82
N PRO A 203 -3.73 20.68 4.63
CA PRO A 203 -4.70 21.77 4.67
C PRO A 203 -4.16 23.07 5.27
N PRO A 204 -4.77 24.24 4.96
CA PRO A 204 -4.44 25.53 5.58
C PRO A 204 -4.53 25.53 7.11
N ALA A 205 -5.30 24.60 7.70
CA ALA A 205 -5.33 24.36 9.14
C ALA A 205 -3.94 24.12 9.76
N LEU A 206 -2.98 23.59 8.99
CA LEU A 206 -1.61 23.33 9.44
C LEU A 206 -0.66 24.53 9.27
N SER A 207 -1.18 25.69 8.82
CA SER A 207 -0.37 26.89 8.59
C SER A 207 0.28 27.49 9.83
N THR A 208 -0.20 27.13 11.03
CA THR A 208 0.41 27.54 12.31
C THR A 208 1.77 26.88 12.55
N ILE A 209 2.02 25.73 11.92
CA ILE A 209 3.26 24.97 12.05
C ILE A 209 4.23 25.44 10.95
N ASN A 210 5.48 25.64 11.34
CA ASN A 210 6.52 25.97 10.37
C ASN A 210 6.58 24.88 9.27
N PRO A 211 6.48 25.23 7.99
CA PRO A 211 6.36 24.26 6.90
C PRO A 211 7.59 23.36 6.75
N ARG A 212 8.73 23.76 7.31
CA ARG A 212 9.94 22.91 7.38
C ARG A 212 9.82 21.74 8.33
N ASN A 213 9.06 21.90 9.40
CA ASN A 213 8.85 20.83 10.37
C ASN A 213 7.88 19.78 9.82
N LEU A 214 7.05 20.17 8.85
CA LEU A 214 6.15 19.28 8.13
C LEU A 214 6.85 18.48 7.01
N LEU A 215 8.11 18.79 6.68
CA LEU A 215 8.86 18.11 5.63
C LEU A 215 9.84 17.07 6.22
N PRO A 216 10.13 16.00 5.46
CA PRO A 216 11.14 15.02 5.83
C PRO A 216 12.52 15.60 6.14
N SER A 217 13.23 15.04 7.13
CA SER A 217 14.60 15.45 7.49
C SER A 217 15.59 15.39 6.31
N HIS A 218 15.46 14.37 5.46
CA HIS A 218 16.29 14.15 4.26
C HIS A 218 15.79 14.87 3.00
N GLY A 219 14.69 15.64 3.12
CA GLY A 219 14.01 16.32 2.01
C GLY A 219 12.95 15.45 1.33
N LEU A 220 11.94 16.09 0.76
CA LEU A 220 10.88 15.43 -0.01
C LEU A 220 11.24 15.44 -1.50
N TYR A 221 11.28 14.26 -2.11
CA TYR A 221 11.48 14.07 -3.54
C TYR A 221 10.15 13.72 -4.18
N ILE A 222 9.83 14.34 -5.31
CA ILE A 222 8.60 14.13 -6.06
C ILE A 222 9.00 14.00 -7.53
N PHE A 223 8.40 13.06 -8.26
CA PHE A 223 8.63 12.90 -9.69
C PHE A 223 7.35 13.21 -10.48
N ALA A 224 7.51 13.65 -11.73
CA ALA A 224 6.44 13.84 -12.69
C ALA A 224 6.70 13.00 -13.94
N LEU A 225 5.64 12.37 -14.44
CA LEU A 225 5.64 11.61 -15.68
C LEU A 225 4.96 12.42 -16.78
N ASN A 226 5.58 12.56 -17.93
CA ASN A 226 4.94 13.07 -19.14
C ASN A 226 4.70 11.91 -20.10
N THR A 227 3.46 11.70 -20.55
CA THR A 227 3.16 10.51 -21.36
C THR A 227 3.64 10.65 -22.79
N GLU A 228 3.47 11.83 -23.40
CA GLU A 228 3.75 12.10 -24.82
C GLU A 228 4.36 13.50 -24.95
N PRO A 229 5.66 13.64 -25.31
CA PRO A 229 6.65 12.57 -25.43
C PRO A 229 6.98 11.93 -24.08
N ALA A 230 7.34 10.63 -24.08
CA ALA A 230 7.69 9.91 -22.86
C ALA A 230 8.90 10.56 -22.17
N ALA A 231 8.66 11.18 -21.01
CA ALA A 231 9.69 11.78 -20.19
C ALA A 231 9.37 11.67 -18.70
N VAL A 232 10.42 11.60 -17.89
CA VAL A 232 10.33 11.55 -16.43
C VAL A 232 11.17 12.67 -15.84
N SER A 233 10.62 13.43 -14.89
CA SER A 233 11.35 14.51 -14.20
C SER A 233 11.29 14.31 -12.70
N GLY A 234 12.42 14.48 -12.03
CA GLY A 234 12.52 14.49 -10.57
C GLY A 234 12.67 15.90 -10.02
N TYR A 235 11.97 16.18 -8.93
CA TYR A 235 11.99 17.45 -8.21
C TYR A 235 12.31 17.20 -6.74
N ARG A 236 12.99 18.16 -6.10
CA ARG A 236 13.22 18.20 -4.66
C ARG A 236 12.54 19.42 -4.07
N VAL A 237 11.70 19.21 -3.06
CA VAL A 237 11.06 20.31 -2.33
C VAL A 237 12.04 20.87 -1.31
N MET A 238 12.34 22.16 -1.43
CA MET A 238 13.23 22.89 -0.51
C MET A 238 12.63 24.24 -0.13
N ALA A 239 13.05 24.78 1.02
CA ALA A 239 12.71 26.15 1.40
C ALA A 239 13.63 27.16 0.69
N ILE A 240 13.06 28.26 0.20
CA ILE A 240 13.77 29.27 -0.61
C ILE A 240 14.95 29.91 0.14
N ALA A 241 14.75 30.28 1.41
CA ALA A 241 15.77 30.91 2.24
C ALA A 241 15.59 30.53 3.70
N LYS A 242 16.67 30.41 4.48
CA LYS A 242 16.65 29.96 5.90
C LYS A 242 15.68 30.73 6.80
N THR A 243 15.28 31.95 6.45
CA THR A 243 14.34 32.79 7.22
C THR A 243 12.91 32.79 6.68
N THR A 244 12.66 32.26 5.48
CA THR A 244 11.34 32.31 4.82
C THR A 244 10.60 30.99 4.94
N THR A 245 9.27 31.07 5.10
CA THR A 245 8.33 29.95 5.11
C THR A 245 7.96 29.43 3.72
N ALA A 246 8.35 30.14 2.66
CA ALA A 246 8.06 29.78 1.28
C ALA A 246 8.87 28.54 0.83
N LEU A 247 8.17 27.60 0.20
CA LEU A 247 8.71 26.36 -0.35
C LEU A 247 8.69 26.41 -1.88
N THR A 248 9.73 25.84 -2.49
CA THR A 248 9.88 25.71 -3.94
C THR A 248 10.35 24.32 -4.32
N ALA A 249 9.90 23.83 -5.46
CA ALA A 249 10.35 22.58 -6.06
C ALA A 249 11.52 22.86 -7.00
N GLN A 250 12.71 22.38 -6.67
CA GLN A 250 13.87 22.47 -7.55
C GLN A 250 13.91 21.25 -8.47
N PRO A 251 14.01 21.41 -9.80
CA PRO A 251 14.22 20.28 -10.70
C PRO A 251 15.62 19.68 -10.46
N LEU A 252 15.70 18.36 -10.32
CA LEU A 252 16.94 17.65 -9.97
C LEU A 252 17.49 16.85 -11.15
N TRP A 253 16.61 16.09 -11.83
CA TRP A 253 16.97 15.32 -13.03
C TRP A 253 15.78 15.30 -14.00
N HIS A 254 16.10 15.13 -15.28
CA HIS A 254 15.12 14.99 -16.35
C HIS A 254 15.59 13.92 -17.33
N MET A 255 14.72 12.97 -17.64
CA MET A 255 15.02 11.80 -18.46
C MET A 255 14.04 11.75 -19.62
N HIS A 256 14.54 11.92 -20.84
CA HIS A 256 13.78 11.68 -22.06
C HIS A 256 13.85 10.19 -22.41
N LEU A 257 12.71 9.50 -22.37
CA LEU A 257 12.60 8.08 -22.74
C LEU A 257 12.26 7.92 -24.23
N SER A 258 11.66 8.96 -24.83
CA SER A 258 11.40 9.04 -26.26
C SER A 258 12.57 9.64 -27.02
N SER A 259 12.81 9.14 -28.24
CA SER A 259 13.77 9.69 -29.21
C SER A 259 13.07 9.99 -30.53
N GLU A 260 13.66 10.78 -31.42
CA GLU A 260 13.09 11.07 -32.76
C GLU A 260 13.02 9.81 -33.63
N ASP A 261 14.02 8.93 -33.51
CA ASP A 261 14.08 7.64 -34.21
C ASP A 261 13.07 6.61 -33.65
N TYR A 262 12.72 6.77 -32.38
CA TYR A 262 11.84 5.89 -31.62
C TYR A 262 10.88 6.73 -30.77
N PRO A 263 9.83 7.32 -31.40
CA PRO A 263 8.81 8.05 -30.66
C PRO A 263 8.11 7.08 -29.71
N GLN A 264 8.25 7.33 -28.42
CA GLN A 264 7.69 6.50 -27.36
C GLN A 264 6.71 7.32 -26.53
N ARG A 265 5.65 6.65 -26.11
CA ARG A 265 4.73 7.13 -25.09
C ARG A 265 4.82 6.24 -23.85
N ILE A 266 4.61 6.81 -22.67
CA ILE A 266 4.44 6.00 -21.46
C ILE A 266 3.11 5.25 -21.59
N LEU A 267 3.10 3.93 -21.42
CA LEU A 267 1.89 3.09 -21.42
C LEU A 267 1.37 2.87 -20.00
N GLN A 268 2.27 2.49 -19.09
CA GLN A 268 1.96 2.23 -17.68
C GLN A 268 3.14 2.66 -16.81
N ALA A 269 2.86 3.12 -15.61
CA ALA A 269 3.87 3.27 -14.56
C ALA A 269 3.39 2.63 -13.26
N ALA A 270 4.32 2.05 -12.51
CA ALA A 270 4.07 1.47 -11.19
C ALA A 270 5.19 1.88 -10.24
N PHE A 271 4.82 2.35 -9.04
CA PHE A 271 5.77 2.82 -8.05
C PHE A 271 5.73 1.92 -6.83
N ALA A 272 6.87 1.59 -6.24
CA ALA A 272 6.94 0.63 -5.14
C ALA A 272 6.07 1.01 -3.90
N ARG A 273 5.82 2.30 -3.65
CA ARG A 273 4.86 2.74 -2.60
C ARG A 273 3.44 3.01 -3.11
N ALA A 274 3.15 2.77 -4.38
CA ALA A 274 1.81 2.85 -4.95
C ALA A 274 1.52 1.65 -5.84
N LEU A 275 0.79 0.71 -5.27
CA LEU A 275 0.46 -0.56 -5.90
C LEU A 275 -0.70 -0.50 -6.90
N ALA A 276 -1.08 0.70 -7.35
CA ALA A 276 -1.99 0.86 -8.46
C ALA A 276 -1.20 1.16 -9.73
N THR A 277 -1.51 0.38 -10.76
CA THR A 277 -0.95 0.58 -12.09
C THR A 277 -1.54 1.87 -12.68
N LEU A 278 -0.69 2.81 -13.10
CA LEU A 278 -1.11 4.14 -13.58
C LEU A 278 -1.29 4.13 -15.11
N PRO A 279 -2.50 4.34 -15.66
CA PRO A 279 -2.73 4.36 -17.10
C PRO A 279 -2.24 5.64 -17.77
N SER A 280 -1.94 5.48 -19.05
CA SER A 280 -1.47 6.49 -20.00
C SER A 280 -2.55 7.20 -20.81
N ALA A 281 -3.84 6.92 -20.57
CA ALA A 281 -4.91 7.39 -21.46
C ALA A 281 -5.11 8.93 -21.51
N PHE A 282 -4.33 9.73 -20.79
CA PHE A 282 -4.30 11.19 -20.90
C PHE A 282 -2.91 11.78 -20.62
N PRO A 283 -2.49 12.86 -21.31
CA PRO A 283 -1.10 13.28 -21.36
C PRO A 283 -0.62 14.12 -20.18
N GLN A 284 -0.51 13.56 -18.96
CA GLN A 284 -0.47 14.44 -17.77
C GLN A 284 0.42 13.96 -16.57
N PRO A 285 0.96 14.92 -15.77
CA PRO A 285 1.88 14.67 -14.66
C PRO A 285 1.27 13.90 -13.49
N VAL A 286 1.73 12.66 -13.32
CA VAL A 286 1.27 11.78 -12.25
C VAL A 286 1.81 12.25 -10.89
N SER A 287 0.90 12.37 -9.93
CA SER A 287 1.22 12.63 -8.53
C SER A 287 0.67 11.54 -7.63
N LEU A 288 1.49 11.10 -6.68
CA LEU A 288 1.37 9.78 -6.08
C LEU A 288 1.25 9.95 -4.56
N GLY A 289 0.05 9.78 -4.04
CA GLY A 289 -0.25 10.12 -2.66
C GLY A 289 -1.55 9.51 -2.15
N SER A 290 -1.71 8.19 -2.15
CA SER A 290 -2.55 7.47 -1.18
C SER A 290 -2.66 6.03 -1.62
N LEU A 291 -1.56 5.30 -1.56
CA LEU A 291 -1.61 3.85 -1.48
C LEU A 291 -0.69 3.48 -0.33
N LEU A 292 -1.17 2.59 0.52
CA LEU A 292 -0.49 2.17 1.73
C LEU A 292 0.90 1.68 1.33
N ALA A 293 1.93 2.26 1.97
CA ALA A 293 3.28 1.75 1.80
C ALA A 293 3.26 0.30 2.25
N GLU A 294 3.54 -0.59 1.31
CA GLU A 294 3.58 -2.01 1.53
C GLU A 294 4.63 -2.33 2.61
N HIS A 295 4.25 -3.11 3.61
CA HIS A 295 5.19 -3.57 4.62
C HIS A 295 5.84 -4.86 4.15
N VAL A 296 7.18 -4.90 4.13
CA VAL A 296 7.94 -6.11 3.80
C VAL A 296 8.35 -6.79 5.10
N TYR A 297 7.79 -7.98 5.38
CA TYR A 297 8.11 -8.72 6.60
C TYR A 297 9.51 -9.33 6.58
N SER A 298 9.86 -10.05 5.50
CA SER A 298 11.17 -10.71 5.37
C SER A 298 12.06 -10.02 4.34
N ILE A 299 13.23 -9.59 4.81
CA ILE A 299 14.27 -8.89 4.03
C ILE A 299 15.11 -9.89 3.20
N GLY A 300 15.13 -11.16 3.58
CA GLY A 300 15.84 -12.22 2.87
C GLY A 300 14.97 -13.44 2.61
N ARG A 301 15.44 -14.30 1.72
CA ARG A 301 14.89 -15.62 1.44
C ARG A 301 15.94 -16.68 1.79
N VAL A 302 15.53 -17.70 2.53
CA VAL A 302 16.42 -18.82 2.87
C VAL A 302 16.46 -19.80 1.70
N LEU A 303 17.66 -20.13 1.25
CA LEU A 303 17.93 -21.10 0.19
C LEU A 303 18.09 -22.52 0.78
N GLY A 304 18.04 -23.56 -0.07
CA GLY A 304 18.21 -24.95 0.37
C GLY A 304 19.56 -25.23 1.06
N ASP A 305 20.61 -24.54 0.64
CA ASP A 305 21.95 -24.59 1.25
C ASP A 305 22.05 -23.83 2.60
N ARG A 306 20.91 -23.34 3.13
CA ARG A 306 20.78 -22.52 4.34
C ARG A 306 21.41 -21.13 4.25
N ASN A 307 21.88 -20.73 3.07
CA ASN A 307 22.29 -19.36 2.83
C ASN A 307 21.06 -18.46 2.68
N VAL A 308 21.28 -17.17 2.88
CA VAL A 308 20.22 -16.16 2.78
C VAL A 308 20.46 -15.32 1.54
N LEU A 309 19.49 -15.35 0.62
CA LEU A 309 19.44 -14.46 -0.51
C LEU A 309 18.69 -13.18 -0.12
N TYR A 310 19.41 -12.08 -0.01
CA TYR A 310 18.84 -10.80 0.41
C TYR A 310 18.10 -10.11 -0.73
N LYS A 311 16.87 -9.68 -0.45
CA LYS A 311 16.03 -8.96 -1.41
C LYS A 311 16.53 -7.53 -1.57
N TYR A 312 16.59 -7.04 -2.81
CA TYR A 312 16.83 -5.63 -3.06
C TYR A 312 15.50 -4.86 -2.98
N VAL A 313 15.23 -4.25 -1.83
CA VAL A 313 14.00 -3.50 -1.58
C VAL A 313 14.29 -2.00 -1.66
N ASN A 314 13.96 -1.40 -2.81
CA ASN A 314 14.05 0.06 -2.98
C ASN A 314 12.64 0.69 -2.86
N PRO A 315 12.34 1.44 -1.78
CA PRO A 315 11.03 2.08 -1.60
C PRO A 315 10.78 3.23 -2.60
N ASN A 316 11.82 3.70 -3.29
CA ASN A 316 11.75 4.80 -4.26
C ASN A 316 11.87 4.29 -5.71
N LEU A 317 11.67 2.98 -5.93
CA LEU A 317 11.70 2.35 -7.25
C LEU A 317 10.45 2.70 -8.04
N LEU A 318 10.66 3.12 -9.28
CA LEU A 318 9.63 3.38 -10.28
C LEU A 318 9.89 2.49 -11.49
N ALA A 319 8.91 1.66 -11.84
CA ALA A 319 8.88 0.96 -13.11
C ALA A 319 8.07 1.78 -14.11
N VAL A 320 8.66 2.09 -15.27
CA VAL A 320 8.01 2.82 -16.36
C VAL A 320 8.03 1.94 -17.60
N MET A 321 6.86 1.64 -18.13
CA MET A 321 6.71 0.94 -19.39
C MET A 321 6.33 1.93 -20.48
N THR A 322 7.04 1.86 -21.59
CA THR A 322 6.90 2.74 -22.74
C THR A 322 6.58 1.91 -23.97
N GLY A 323 5.76 2.44 -24.86
CA GLY A 323 5.37 1.82 -26.12
C GLY A 323 5.61 2.79 -27.25
N GLY A 324 6.07 2.27 -28.38
CA GLY A 324 6.32 3.09 -29.56
C GLY A 324 6.43 2.24 -30.82
N VAL A 325 6.59 2.92 -31.95
CA VAL A 325 6.83 2.30 -33.25
C VAL A 325 8.18 2.79 -33.75
N SER A 326 9.03 1.87 -34.19
CA SER A 326 10.35 2.24 -34.72
C SER A 326 10.22 2.88 -36.11
N ASN A 327 10.73 4.10 -36.26
CA ASN A 327 10.82 4.77 -37.57
C ASN A 327 11.97 4.18 -38.42
N VAL A 328 13.01 3.64 -37.77
CA VAL A 328 14.21 3.10 -38.42
C VAL A 328 14.02 1.66 -38.93
N LYS A 329 13.33 0.80 -38.16
CA LYS A 329 13.13 -0.61 -38.47
C LYS A 329 11.69 -0.89 -38.86
N SER A 330 11.36 -0.66 -40.14
CA SER A 330 10.14 -1.14 -40.81
C SER A 330 8.82 -0.97 -40.03
N GLY A 331 8.68 0.11 -39.23
CA GLY A 331 7.46 0.36 -38.45
C GLY A 331 7.13 -0.72 -37.41
N LEU A 332 8.13 -1.46 -36.89
CA LEU A 332 7.86 -2.49 -35.89
C LEU A 332 7.51 -1.89 -34.52
N PRO A 333 6.48 -2.39 -33.83
CA PRO A 333 6.15 -1.95 -32.49
C PRO A 333 7.16 -2.48 -31.48
N LEU A 334 7.49 -1.63 -30.52
CA LEU A 334 8.44 -1.93 -29.45
C LEU A 334 7.83 -1.50 -28.11
N ILE A 335 8.12 -2.28 -27.07
CA ILE A 335 7.77 -1.95 -25.70
C ILE A 335 9.03 -2.02 -24.86
N SER A 336 9.35 -0.95 -24.16
CA SER A 336 10.53 -0.87 -23.29
C SER A 336 10.12 -0.66 -21.84
N LEU A 337 10.72 -1.41 -20.93
CA LEU A 337 10.56 -1.28 -19.48
C LEU A 337 11.82 -0.66 -18.89
N TYR A 338 11.66 0.36 -18.04
CA TYR A 338 12.75 1.02 -17.31
C TYR A 338 12.47 0.95 -15.82
N LEU A 339 13.43 0.46 -15.05
CA LEU A 339 13.45 0.52 -13.59
C LEU A 339 14.31 1.71 -13.16
N ILE A 340 13.70 2.71 -12.54
CA ILE A 340 14.31 4.01 -12.26
C ILE A 340 14.25 4.27 -10.75
N ASP A 341 15.36 4.69 -10.15
CA ASP A 341 15.35 5.28 -8.81
C ASP A 341 14.89 6.74 -8.90
N THR A 342 13.76 7.06 -8.27
CA THR A 342 13.16 8.40 -8.35
C THR A 342 13.89 9.49 -7.57
N VAL A 343 14.72 9.13 -6.60
CA VAL A 343 15.49 10.10 -5.81
C VAL A 343 16.77 10.45 -6.56
N ALA A 344 17.53 9.44 -6.98
CA ALA A 344 18.82 9.63 -7.65
C ALA A 344 18.69 9.91 -9.16
N GLY A 345 17.60 9.47 -9.80
CA GLY A 345 17.43 9.53 -11.26
C GLY A 345 18.25 8.47 -12.02
N GLN A 346 18.72 7.43 -11.33
CA GLN A 346 19.51 6.35 -11.93
C GLN A 346 18.60 5.27 -12.54
N ILE A 347 18.91 4.84 -13.77
CA ILE A 347 18.30 3.65 -14.37
C ILE A 347 19.00 2.43 -13.79
N ILE A 348 18.26 1.61 -13.05
CA ILE A 348 18.74 0.36 -12.46
C ILE A 348 18.78 -0.73 -13.52
N HIS A 349 17.72 -0.82 -14.33
CA HIS A 349 17.59 -1.83 -15.38
C HIS A 349 16.71 -1.34 -16.52
N SER A 350 16.98 -1.83 -17.73
CA SER A 350 16.15 -1.57 -18.91
C SER A 350 15.99 -2.85 -19.73
N VAL A 351 14.77 -3.06 -20.24
CA VAL A 351 14.44 -4.18 -21.12
C VAL A 351 13.67 -3.66 -22.32
N VAL A 352 13.99 -4.18 -23.51
CA VAL A 352 13.33 -3.80 -24.76
C VAL A 352 12.75 -5.05 -25.43
N HIS A 353 11.43 -5.08 -25.55
CA HIS A 353 10.68 -6.09 -26.29
C HIS A 353 10.41 -5.62 -27.71
N GLN A 354 10.98 -6.31 -28.69
CA GLN A 354 10.70 -6.08 -30.10
C GLN A 354 9.48 -6.89 -30.54
N ARG A 355 8.66 -6.32 -31.43
CA ARG A 355 7.41 -6.95 -31.90
C ARG A 355 6.45 -7.23 -30.75
N ALA A 356 6.37 -6.30 -29.81
CA ALA A 356 5.45 -6.35 -28.68
C ALA A 356 4.43 -5.22 -28.79
N SER A 357 3.18 -5.51 -28.42
CA SER A 357 2.09 -4.54 -28.41
C SER A 357 1.24 -4.65 -27.14
N GLU A 358 0.29 -3.74 -27.02
CA GLU A 358 -0.80 -3.80 -26.04
C GLU A 358 -1.69 -5.04 -26.31
N PRO A 359 -2.43 -5.56 -25.30
CA PRO A 359 -2.61 -5.04 -23.94
C PRO A 359 -1.41 -5.27 -23.03
N THR A 360 -1.12 -4.27 -22.19
CA THR A 360 -0.01 -4.33 -21.23
C THR A 360 -0.44 -3.98 -19.82
N SER A 361 0.12 -4.67 -18.84
CA SER A 361 -0.09 -4.40 -17.42
C SER A 361 1.24 -4.46 -16.69
N LEU A 362 1.41 -3.68 -15.62
CA LEU A 362 2.67 -3.56 -14.88
C LEU A 362 2.39 -3.39 -13.40
N VAL A 363 2.96 -4.26 -12.56
CA VAL A 363 2.91 -4.15 -11.10
C VAL A 363 4.32 -4.29 -10.53
N VAL A 364 4.61 -3.50 -9.50
CA VAL A 364 5.81 -3.58 -8.67
C VAL A 364 5.36 -3.92 -7.26
N SER A 365 5.93 -4.93 -6.62
CA SER A 365 5.63 -5.28 -5.23
C SER A 365 6.89 -5.83 -4.56
N GLU A 366 7.11 -5.51 -3.29
CA GLU A 366 8.36 -5.82 -2.56
C GLU A 366 9.64 -5.51 -3.37
N ASN A 367 10.29 -6.57 -3.87
CA ASN A 367 11.54 -6.60 -4.61
C ASN A 367 11.35 -7.11 -6.06
N TRP A 368 10.12 -7.19 -6.54
CA TRP A 368 9.82 -7.81 -7.82
C TRP A 368 8.87 -6.99 -8.68
N VAL A 369 9.00 -7.18 -9.99
CA VAL A 369 8.24 -6.50 -11.02
C VAL A 369 7.62 -7.55 -11.93
N LEU A 370 6.32 -7.48 -12.10
CA LEU A 370 5.56 -8.31 -13.02
C LEU A 370 4.94 -7.42 -14.08
N TYR A 371 5.14 -7.77 -15.34
CA TYR A 371 4.48 -7.09 -16.43
C TYR A 371 4.03 -8.07 -17.51
N SER A 372 3.01 -7.67 -18.26
CA SER A 372 2.50 -8.41 -19.41
C SER A 372 2.70 -7.63 -20.69
N VAL A 373 3.05 -8.33 -21.75
CA VAL A 373 3.15 -7.82 -23.12
C VAL A 373 2.47 -8.78 -24.09
N TYR A 374 1.88 -8.26 -25.15
CA TYR A 374 1.40 -9.10 -26.24
C TYR A 374 2.52 -9.27 -27.27
N ASN A 375 3.05 -10.49 -27.40
CA ASN A 375 4.12 -10.79 -28.34
C ASN A 375 3.51 -11.10 -29.71
N GLN A 376 3.78 -10.24 -30.69
CA GLN A 376 3.25 -10.38 -32.06
C GLN A 376 3.93 -11.49 -32.86
N ARG A 377 5.11 -11.95 -32.43
CA ARG A 377 5.81 -13.05 -33.09
C ARG A 377 5.19 -14.40 -32.75
N SER A 378 4.86 -14.60 -31.48
CA SER A 378 4.24 -15.82 -30.96
C SER A 378 2.71 -15.73 -30.86
N LEU A 379 2.13 -14.56 -31.19
CA LEU A 379 0.69 -14.27 -31.17
C LEU A 379 0.00 -14.57 -29.83
N ARG A 380 0.70 -14.32 -28.72
CA ARG A 380 0.23 -14.65 -27.37
C ARG A 380 0.64 -13.59 -26.35
N THR A 381 -0.09 -13.54 -25.24
CA THR A 381 0.28 -12.73 -24.09
C THR A 381 1.37 -13.44 -23.29
N GLU A 382 2.47 -12.73 -23.05
CA GLU A 382 3.61 -13.20 -22.26
C GLU A 382 3.71 -12.32 -21.01
N PHE A 383 3.89 -12.97 -19.87
CA PHE A 383 4.19 -12.34 -18.61
C PHE A 383 5.66 -12.48 -18.30
N THR A 384 6.31 -11.43 -17.85
CA THR A 384 7.67 -11.53 -17.35
C THR A 384 7.70 -11.09 -15.90
N VAL A 385 8.25 -11.96 -15.05
CA VAL A 385 8.59 -11.61 -13.66
C VAL A 385 10.07 -11.32 -13.59
N MET A 386 10.40 -10.23 -12.92
CA MET A 386 11.74 -9.83 -12.54
C MET A 386 11.81 -9.78 -11.02
N GLU A 387 12.78 -10.43 -10.40
CA GLU A 387 13.09 -10.29 -8.98
C GLU A 387 14.48 -9.67 -8.83
N LEU A 388 14.59 -8.69 -7.93
CA LEU A 388 15.80 -7.95 -7.65
C LEU A 388 16.41 -8.43 -6.33
N PHE A 389 17.69 -8.76 -6.35
CA PHE A 389 18.47 -9.24 -5.21
C PHE A 389 19.70 -8.37 -4.98
N GLU A 390 20.14 -8.30 -3.73
CA GLU A 390 21.41 -7.64 -3.40
C GLU A 390 22.58 -8.45 -3.97
N PRO A 391 23.65 -7.81 -4.47
CA PRO A 391 24.77 -8.51 -5.05
C PRO A 391 25.50 -9.36 -4.00
N LEU A 392 25.83 -10.61 -4.37
CA LEU A 392 26.37 -11.61 -3.45
C LEU A 392 27.67 -11.18 -2.76
N HIS A 393 28.52 -10.40 -3.43
CA HIS A 393 29.83 -9.96 -2.92
C HIS A 393 29.74 -8.80 -1.90
N THR A 394 28.56 -8.20 -1.73
CA THR A 394 28.34 -6.99 -0.92
C THR A 394 27.49 -7.20 0.33
N THR A 395 27.00 -8.43 0.54
CA THR A 395 26.04 -8.73 1.60
C THR A 395 26.64 -8.59 3.01
N GLU A 396 27.94 -8.85 3.18
CA GLU A 396 28.60 -8.84 4.50
C GLU A 396 28.67 -7.45 5.15
N ASN A 397 28.70 -6.37 4.35
CA ASN A 397 28.84 -5.00 4.85
C ASN A 397 27.52 -4.21 4.94
N LEU A 398 26.50 -4.59 4.15
CA LEU A 398 25.27 -3.80 3.99
C LEU A 398 24.07 -4.32 4.77
N VAL A 399 23.99 -5.64 4.99
CA VAL A 399 22.85 -6.25 5.68
C VAL A 399 23.35 -6.87 6.98
N PRO A 400 22.78 -6.49 8.14
CA PRO A 400 23.21 -7.06 9.42
C PRO A 400 23.06 -8.58 9.41
N SER A 401 24.00 -9.28 10.06
CA SER A 401 23.91 -10.72 10.20
C SER A 401 22.62 -11.09 10.94
N PRO A 402 22.04 -12.28 10.73
CA PRO A 402 20.84 -12.71 11.45
C PRO A 402 20.97 -12.59 12.98
N TRP A 403 22.18 -12.79 13.52
CA TRP A 403 22.47 -12.60 14.95
C TRP A 403 22.45 -11.13 15.37
N ASP A 404 22.98 -10.23 14.56
CA ASP A 404 22.91 -8.79 14.85
C ASP A 404 21.46 -8.32 14.90
N ILE A 405 20.63 -8.75 13.94
CA ILE A 405 19.20 -8.43 13.91
C ILE A 405 18.52 -8.92 15.20
N LEU A 406 18.79 -10.15 15.62
CA LEU A 406 18.20 -10.75 16.81
C LEU A 406 18.67 -10.04 18.09
N VAL A 407 19.96 -9.74 18.22
CA VAL A 407 20.51 -9.02 19.39
C VAL A 407 19.95 -7.60 19.47
N HIS A 408 19.84 -6.90 18.34
CA HIS A 408 19.23 -5.56 18.30
C HIS A 408 17.75 -5.56 18.66
N SER A 409 17.02 -6.65 18.37
CA SER A 409 15.62 -6.80 18.79
C SER A 409 15.45 -6.98 20.30
N LEU A 410 16.48 -7.50 20.98
CA LEU A 410 16.44 -7.82 22.42
C LEU A 410 17.15 -6.78 23.29
N VAL A 411 18.18 -6.09 22.78
CA VAL A 411 18.97 -5.11 23.52
C VAL A 411 19.19 -3.85 22.67
N PRO A 412 18.65 -2.68 23.05
CA PRO A 412 18.89 -1.43 22.36
C PRO A 412 20.38 -1.06 22.41
N PRO A 413 20.98 -0.59 21.29
CA PRO A 413 22.40 -0.23 21.26
C PRO A 413 22.74 0.95 22.19
N SER A 414 23.93 0.92 22.78
CA SER A 414 24.51 2.04 23.53
C SER A 414 24.75 3.27 22.63
N SER A 415 24.93 4.45 23.22
CA SER A 415 25.06 5.73 22.51
C SER A 415 26.14 5.78 21.42
N SER A 416 27.19 4.95 21.48
CA SER A 416 28.23 4.83 20.45
C SER A 416 27.83 4.00 19.23
N ALA A 417 26.88 3.06 19.35
CA ALA A 417 26.37 2.24 18.25
C ALA A 417 25.18 2.90 17.51
N LYS A 418 24.65 4.02 18.04
CA LYS A 418 23.66 4.86 17.36
C LYS A 418 24.21 5.56 16.11
N SER A 419 25.52 5.81 16.01
CA SER A 419 26.12 6.42 14.80
C SER A 419 26.17 5.47 13.61
N ASP A 420 26.28 4.16 13.85
CA ASP A 420 26.27 3.12 12.80
C ASP A 420 24.87 2.78 12.30
N ASP A 421 23.81 3.14 13.04
CA ASP A 421 22.43 2.86 12.65
C ASP A 421 21.98 3.72 11.44
N HIS A 422 22.54 4.93 11.29
CA HIS A 422 22.37 5.75 10.08
C HIS A 422 23.03 5.13 8.84
N ASN A 423 24.01 4.24 9.03
CA ASN A 423 24.71 3.54 7.96
C ASN A 423 23.87 2.36 7.40
N ARG A 424 22.86 1.89 8.15
CA ARG A 424 22.06 0.70 7.85
C ARG A 424 20.70 0.99 7.20
N GLN A 425 20.28 2.26 7.14
CA GLN A 425 19.05 2.64 6.45
C GLN A 425 19.26 2.72 4.93
N PHE A 426 18.28 2.22 4.16
CA PHE A 426 18.32 2.30 2.70
C PHE A 426 18.33 3.77 2.24
N SER A 427 19.40 4.18 1.56
CA SER A 427 19.51 5.50 0.95
C SER A 427 19.83 5.38 -0.54
N SER A 428 18.87 5.80 -1.37
CA SER A 428 18.99 5.86 -2.83
C SER A 428 20.22 6.66 -3.28
N LEU A 429 20.47 7.82 -2.66
CA LEU A 429 21.59 8.70 -3.01
C LEU A 429 22.94 8.06 -2.71
N ARG A 430 23.05 7.35 -1.58
CA ARG A 430 24.29 6.67 -1.20
C ARG A 430 24.61 5.54 -2.17
N ARG A 431 23.63 4.69 -2.48
CA ARG A 431 23.81 3.58 -3.43
C ARG A 431 24.16 4.07 -4.84
N ALA A 432 23.53 5.14 -5.29
CA ALA A 432 23.88 5.78 -6.56
C ALA A 432 25.31 6.35 -6.54
N ALA A 433 25.72 7.01 -5.46
CA ALA A 433 27.07 7.56 -5.32
C ALA A 433 28.16 6.47 -5.33
N HIS A 434 27.93 5.35 -4.63
CA HIS A 434 28.82 4.18 -4.65
C HIS A 434 28.95 3.59 -6.06
N SER A 435 27.82 3.46 -6.77
CA SER A 435 27.79 2.94 -8.14
C SER A 435 28.56 3.83 -9.13
N ALA A 436 28.59 5.15 -8.90
CA ALA A 436 29.26 6.10 -9.78
C ALA A 436 30.77 6.24 -9.51
N HIS A 437 31.20 6.21 -8.24
CA HIS A 437 32.58 6.53 -7.86
C HIS A 437 33.44 5.30 -7.51
N GLY A 438 32.86 4.09 -7.53
CA GLY A 438 33.58 2.85 -7.22
C GLY A 438 34.07 2.83 -5.78
N GLY A 439 33.15 2.62 -4.83
CA GLY A 439 33.51 2.48 -3.42
C GLY A 439 34.33 1.20 -3.14
N SER A 440 34.95 1.12 -1.95
CA SER A 440 35.65 -0.09 -1.48
C SER A 440 34.76 -1.34 -1.46
N ASP A 441 33.45 -1.13 -1.31
CA ASP A 441 32.42 -2.18 -1.31
C ASP A 441 31.96 -2.58 -2.73
N GLY A 442 32.52 -2.04 -3.81
CA GLY A 442 32.10 -2.38 -5.18
C GLY A 442 30.82 -1.68 -5.66
N VAL A 443 30.23 -2.19 -6.75
CA VAL A 443 29.06 -1.60 -7.44
C VAL A 443 27.76 -2.15 -6.84
N LEU A 444 26.90 -1.26 -6.33
CA LEU A 444 25.66 -1.61 -5.62
C LEU A 444 24.42 -1.68 -6.52
N ILE A 445 24.59 -2.23 -7.73
CA ILE A 445 23.48 -2.47 -8.67
C ILE A 445 22.92 -3.87 -8.39
N PRO A 446 21.60 -4.04 -8.22
CA PRO A 446 21.01 -5.33 -7.89
C PRO A 446 21.19 -6.38 -8.99
N ASP A 447 21.31 -7.63 -8.56
CA ASP A 447 21.24 -8.79 -9.44
C ASP A 447 19.77 -9.06 -9.78
N ILE A 448 19.46 -9.15 -11.08
CA ILE A 448 18.09 -9.27 -11.58
C ILE A 448 17.90 -10.63 -12.20
N LEU A 449 16.96 -11.39 -11.63
CA LEU A 449 16.52 -12.67 -12.17
C LEU A 449 15.20 -12.48 -12.89
N GLN A 450 15.11 -12.93 -14.13
CA GLN A 450 13.90 -12.77 -14.94
C GLN A 450 13.46 -14.07 -15.61
N ARG A 451 12.14 -14.26 -15.72
CA ARG A 451 11.55 -15.40 -16.42
C ARG A 451 10.21 -15.02 -17.04
N ALA A 452 9.96 -15.55 -18.22
CA ALA A 452 8.70 -15.37 -18.93
C ALA A 452 7.74 -16.56 -18.72
N PHE A 453 6.44 -16.28 -18.66
CA PHE A 453 5.33 -17.22 -18.52
C PHE A 453 4.22 -16.84 -19.49
N ILE A 454 3.29 -17.76 -19.74
CA ILE A 454 2.21 -17.64 -20.71
C ILE A 454 0.91 -17.98 -19.99
N LEU A 455 -0.14 -17.23 -20.30
CA LEU A 455 -1.48 -17.48 -19.81
C LEU A 455 -2.39 -17.80 -21.00
N GLY A 456 -3.31 -18.76 -20.82
CA GLY A 456 -4.21 -19.21 -21.88
C GLY A 456 -5.25 -18.17 -22.32
N SER A 457 -5.42 -17.08 -21.57
CA SER A 457 -6.32 -15.97 -21.90
C SER A 457 -5.57 -14.64 -21.88
N PRO A 458 -5.86 -13.73 -22.82
CA PRO A 458 -5.32 -12.37 -22.78
C PRO A 458 -5.90 -11.58 -21.59
N LEU A 459 -5.19 -10.51 -21.25
CA LEU A 459 -5.52 -9.63 -20.13
C LEU A 459 -5.96 -8.28 -20.64
N ARG A 460 -6.81 -7.63 -19.86
CA ARG A 460 -7.11 -6.22 -20.08
C ARG A 460 -5.93 -5.35 -19.66
N SER A 461 -5.73 -4.26 -20.40
CA SER A 461 -4.69 -3.26 -20.10
C SER A 461 -4.94 -2.64 -18.72
N GLY A 462 -3.95 -2.70 -17.83
CA GLY A 462 -4.05 -2.18 -16.46
C GLY A 462 -4.84 -3.05 -15.47
N ALA A 463 -5.31 -4.23 -15.88
CA ALA A 463 -6.07 -5.15 -15.02
C ALA A 463 -5.17 -6.21 -14.35
N LEU A 464 -4.09 -5.75 -13.71
CA LEU A 464 -3.18 -6.58 -12.92
C LEU A 464 -3.02 -5.94 -11.54
N ALA A 465 -3.18 -6.72 -10.48
CA ALA A 465 -2.96 -6.26 -9.10
C ALA A 465 -2.38 -7.37 -8.23
N VAL A 466 -1.95 -7.00 -7.03
CA VAL A 466 -1.34 -7.91 -6.05
C VAL A 466 -2.07 -7.76 -4.72
N SER A 467 -2.29 -8.87 -4.03
CA SER A 467 -2.91 -8.90 -2.70
C SER A 467 -2.11 -8.08 -1.68
N LEU A 468 -2.80 -7.36 -0.79
CA LEU A 468 -2.16 -6.55 0.24
C LEU A 468 -2.68 -6.83 1.64
N THR A 469 -1.75 -6.91 2.58
CA THR A 469 -2.01 -7.11 4.01
C THR A 469 -1.17 -6.14 4.84
N GLU A 470 -1.48 -6.01 6.12
CA GLU A 470 -0.90 -4.96 6.97
C GLU A 470 0.57 -5.17 7.25
N ARG A 471 0.98 -6.42 7.46
CA ARG A 471 2.35 -6.80 7.81
C ARG A 471 3.11 -7.44 6.65
N GLY A 472 2.43 -7.87 5.59
CA GLY A 472 3.05 -8.56 4.45
C GLY A 472 3.64 -9.92 4.83
N ILE A 473 3.00 -10.63 5.76
CA ILE A 473 3.39 -11.98 6.20
C ILE A 473 2.74 -13.04 5.31
N THR A 474 1.46 -12.86 4.97
CA THR A 474 0.75 -13.81 4.10
C THR A 474 1.41 -13.89 2.72
N ALA A 475 1.39 -15.06 2.11
CA ALA A 475 1.87 -15.23 0.74
C ALA A 475 1.09 -14.31 -0.22
N LYS A 476 1.78 -13.73 -1.20
CA LYS A 476 1.13 -12.84 -2.17
C LYS A 476 0.38 -13.62 -3.24
N SER A 477 -0.80 -13.15 -3.60
CA SER A 477 -1.50 -13.59 -4.81
C SER A 477 -1.57 -12.46 -5.85
N LEU A 478 -1.51 -12.89 -7.10
CA LEU A 478 -1.61 -12.08 -8.32
C LEU A 478 -3.07 -12.14 -8.80
N LEU A 479 -3.63 -10.97 -9.08
CA LEU A 479 -4.99 -10.82 -9.57
C LEU A 479 -4.97 -10.39 -11.03
N PHE A 480 -5.58 -11.18 -11.89
CA PHE A 480 -5.62 -10.96 -13.33
C PHE A 480 -7.06 -10.71 -13.78
N GLY A 481 -7.32 -9.53 -14.36
CA GLY A 481 -8.57 -9.24 -15.07
C GLY A 481 -8.46 -9.68 -16.51
N LEU A 482 -9.13 -10.78 -16.86
CA LEU A 482 -9.10 -11.36 -18.19
C LEU A 482 -10.01 -10.58 -19.15
N GLU A 483 -9.74 -10.69 -20.45
CA GLU A 483 -10.61 -10.06 -21.45
C GLU A 483 -12.02 -10.65 -21.49
N THR A 484 -12.18 -11.90 -21.05
CA THR A 484 -13.45 -12.61 -20.90
C THR A 484 -14.33 -12.07 -19.77
N GLY A 485 -13.82 -11.12 -18.96
CA GLY A 485 -14.53 -10.56 -17.80
C GLY A 485 -14.36 -11.37 -16.51
N ASN A 486 -13.60 -12.46 -16.53
CA ASN A 486 -13.30 -13.23 -15.32
C ASN A 486 -12.13 -12.61 -14.55
N LEU A 487 -12.23 -12.66 -13.22
CA LEU A 487 -11.15 -12.25 -12.32
C LEU A 487 -10.45 -13.50 -11.78
N LEU A 488 -9.18 -13.68 -12.11
CA LEU A 488 -8.40 -14.86 -11.75
C LEU A 488 -7.38 -14.53 -10.65
N GLU A 489 -7.31 -15.36 -9.62
CA GLU A 489 -6.31 -15.31 -8.56
C GLU A 489 -5.27 -16.42 -8.74
N LEU A 490 -3.99 -16.09 -8.86
CA LEU A 490 -2.90 -17.07 -8.85
C LEU A 490 -1.87 -16.73 -7.77
N PRO A 491 -1.35 -17.71 -7.00
CA PRO A 491 -0.31 -17.45 -6.02
C PRO A 491 1.01 -17.05 -6.68
N LYS A 492 1.73 -16.08 -6.10
CA LYS A 492 3.04 -15.60 -6.60
C LYS A 492 4.09 -16.70 -6.64
N SER A 493 3.96 -17.75 -5.81
CA SER A 493 4.88 -18.90 -5.81
C SER A 493 4.94 -19.62 -7.16
N LEU A 494 3.85 -19.61 -7.95
CA LEU A 494 3.80 -20.17 -9.32
C LEU A 494 4.69 -19.42 -10.30
N VAL A 495 4.99 -18.15 -10.01
CA VAL A 495 5.66 -17.23 -10.92
C VAL A 495 6.98 -16.75 -10.30
N ASP A 496 7.87 -17.71 -10.00
CA ASP A 496 9.22 -17.46 -9.49
C ASP A 496 10.25 -17.57 -10.64
N PRO A 497 11.11 -16.56 -10.88
CA PRO A 497 12.06 -16.60 -11.98
C PRO A 497 13.18 -17.64 -11.82
N ARG A 498 13.41 -18.12 -10.58
CA ARG A 498 14.41 -19.14 -10.26
C ARG A 498 13.99 -20.55 -10.66
N ARG A 499 12.73 -20.76 -11.06
CA ARG A 499 12.27 -22.03 -11.62
C ARG A 499 13.09 -22.37 -12.86
N SER A 500 13.70 -23.55 -12.85
CA SER A 500 14.49 -24.13 -13.95
C SER A 500 13.78 -25.36 -14.51
N LEU A 501 14.13 -25.75 -15.74
CA LEU A 501 13.65 -27.00 -16.34
C LEU A 501 14.20 -28.22 -15.59
N ASP A 502 15.50 -28.19 -15.29
CA ASP A 502 16.17 -29.21 -14.49
C ASP A 502 16.16 -28.78 -13.02
N VAL A 503 15.47 -29.54 -12.18
CA VAL A 503 15.36 -29.26 -10.74
C VAL A 503 16.57 -29.87 -10.04
N THR A 504 17.44 -29.00 -9.50
CA THR A 504 18.57 -29.44 -8.66
C THR A 504 18.06 -29.82 -7.26
N PRO A 505 18.77 -30.68 -6.50
CA PRO A 505 18.32 -31.07 -5.16
C PRO A 505 18.16 -29.88 -4.21
N GLU A 506 18.95 -28.82 -4.38
CA GLU A 506 18.85 -27.60 -3.58
C GLU A 506 17.54 -26.84 -3.86
N LEU A 507 17.14 -26.74 -5.13
CA LEU A 507 15.87 -26.11 -5.51
C LEU A 507 14.68 -26.96 -5.05
N GLN A 508 14.83 -28.29 -5.04
CA GLN A 508 13.83 -29.21 -4.53
C GLN A 508 13.66 -29.09 -3.01
N GLU A 509 14.74 -28.91 -2.26
CA GLU A 509 14.69 -28.64 -0.80
C GLU A 509 13.96 -27.33 -0.49
N GLU A 510 14.10 -26.31 -1.34
CA GLU A 510 13.35 -25.05 -1.25
C GLU A 510 11.85 -25.19 -1.60
N GLY A 511 11.44 -26.34 -2.15
CA GLY A 511 10.07 -26.59 -2.62
C GLY A 511 9.70 -25.87 -3.92
N LEU A 512 10.68 -25.52 -4.75
CA LEU A 512 10.43 -24.91 -6.06
C LEU A 512 9.89 -25.95 -7.04
N GLU A 513 8.79 -25.61 -7.70
CA GLU A 513 8.27 -26.41 -8.81
C GLU A 513 9.14 -26.22 -10.05
N PRO A 514 9.22 -27.23 -10.93
CA PRO A 514 9.90 -27.10 -12.22
C PRO A 514 9.29 -25.98 -13.07
N TYR A 515 10.10 -25.40 -13.94
CA TYR A 515 9.65 -24.36 -14.85
C TYR A 515 8.61 -24.92 -15.84
N ALA A 516 7.37 -24.46 -15.68
CA ALA A 516 6.30 -24.64 -16.63
C ALA A 516 5.96 -23.27 -17.25
N PRO A 517 6.18 -23.07 -18.56
CA PRO A 517 5.92 -21.78 -19.20
C PRO A 517 4.43 -21.45 -19.24
N GLU A 518 3.55 -22.46 -19.33
CA GLU A 518 2.10 -22.27 -19.34
C GLU A 518 1.53 -22.38 -17.92
N LEU A 519 0.85 -21.33 -17.47
CA LEU A 519 0.23 -21.31 -16.14
C LEU A 519 -1.14 -22.02 -16.17
N PRO A 520 -1.46 -22.83 -15.15
CA PRO A 520 -2.72 -23.55 -15.09
C PRO A 520 -3.89 -22.58 -14.84
N MET A 521 -4.88 -22.61 -15.73
CA MET A 521 -6.13 -21.87 -15.59
C MET A 521 -7.18 -22.75 -14.94
N SER A 522 -7.24 -22.76 -13.61
CA SER A 522 -8.29 -23.47 -12.88
C SER A 522 -9.55 -22.61 -12.79
N THR A 523 -10.72 -23.19 -13.04
CA THR A 523 -12.01 -22.52 -12.79
C THR A 523 -12.22 -22.23 -11.31
N LEU A 524 -11.58 -22.99 -10.42
CA LEU A 524 -11.60 -22.76 -8.97
C LEU A 524 -10.81 -21.52 -8.55
N ALA A 525 -9.90 -21.05 -9.40
CA ALA A 525 -9.11 -19.84 -9.16
C ALA A 525 -9.84 -18.56 -9.61
N VAL A 526 -11.02 -18.68 -10.23
CA VAL A 526 -11.82 -17.52 -10.66
C VAL A 526 -12.62 -16.98 -9.48
N ILE A 527 -12.21 -15.83 -8.96
CA ILE A 527 -12.80 -15.19 -7.79
C ILE A 527 -14.09 -14.42 -8.10
N SER A 528 -14.40 -14.20 -9.38
CA SER A 528 -15.68 -13.65 -9.82
C SER A 528 -16.79 -14.71 -9.94
N TYR A 529 -16.49 -15.98 -9.63
CA TYR A 529 -17.44 -17.10 -9.67
C TYR A 529 -18.19 -17.21 -11.01
N ASN A 530 -19.48 -16.89 -11.02
CA ASN A 530 -20.37 -16.89 -12.19
C ASN A 530 -20.65 -15.48 -12.74
N LEU A 531 -20.02 -14.45 -12.17
CA LEU A 531 -20.18 -13.06 -12.59
C LEU A 531 -19.07 -12.69 -13.58
N THR A 532 -19.49 -12.29 -14.78
CA THR A 532 -18.61 -11.71 -15.81
C THR A 532 -18.59 -10.19 -15.63
N LEU A 533 -17.41 -9.62 -15.41
CA LEU A 533 -17.23 -8.19 -15.23
C LEU A 533 -16.82 -7.55 -16.55
N GLU A 534 -17.69 -6.71 -17.09
CA GLU A 534 -17.42 -6.08 -18.38
C GLU A 534 -16.44 -4.93 -18.24
N ARG A 535 -15.49 -4.87 -19.19
CA ARG A 535 -14.50 -3.78 -19.33
C ARG A 535 -13.81 -3.42 -18.01
N ILE A 536 -13.21 -4.41 -17.33
CA ILE A 536 -12.37 -4.17 -16.14
C ILE A 536 -11.27 -3.18 -16.50
N GLN A 537 -11.23 -2.03 -15.81
CA GLN A 537 -10.24 -0.99 -16.03
C GLN A 537 -9.08 -1.11 -15.05
N ARG A 538 -9.36 -1.27 -13.75
CA ARG A 538 -8.33 -1.57 -12.75
C ARG A 538 -8.89 -2.42 -11.61
N ILE A 539 -7.95 -3.03 -10.89
CA ILE A 539 -8.19 -3.77 -9.67
C ILE A 539 -7.42 -3.06 -8.55
N TYR A 540 -8.11 -2.76 -7.46
CA TYR A 540 -7.53 -2.22 -6.24
C TYR A 540 -7.54 -3.29 -5.16
N THR A 541 -6.48 -3.30 -4.36
CA THR A 541 -6.36 -4.17 -3.19
C THR A 541 -6.10 -3.32 -1.96
N ALA A 542 -6.66 -3.76 -0.82
CA ALA A 542 -6.48 -3.09 0.45
C ALA A 542 -6.42 -4.13 1.59
N PRO A 543 -5.65 -3.88 2.65
CA PRO A 543 -5.67 -4.73 3.83
C PRO A 543 -7.02 -4.67 4.53
N SER A 544 -7.45 -5.79 5.11
CA SER A 544 -8.76 -5.91 5.75
C SER A 544 -8.77 -5.65 7.27
N GLY A 545 -7.59 -5.59 7.90
CA GLY A 545 -7.41 -5.64 9.36
C GLY A 545 -7.00 -7.03 9.88
N LEU A 546 -7.27 -8.08 9.10
CA LEU A 546 -6.74 -9.43 9.30
C LEU A 546 -5.56 -9.65 8.37
N GLU A 547 -4.49 -10.23 8.88
CA GLU A 547 -3.27 -10.47 8.11
C GLU A 547 -3.46 -11.59 7.08
N SER A 548 -4.41 -12.50 7.29
CA SER A 548 -4.69 -13.58 6.35
C SER A 548 -5.54 -13.16 5.15
N THR A 549 -6.19 -11.99 5.19
CA THR A 549 -7.16 -11.59 4.16
C THR A 549 -6.93 -10.20 3.57
N SER A 550 -7.12 -10.09 2.26
CA SER A 550 -7.06 -8.84 1.48
C SER A 550 -8.42 -8.55 0.88
N LEU A 551 -8.80 -7.28 0.85
CA LEU A 551 -9.96 -6.78 0.12
C LEU A 551 -9.57 -6.55 -1.34
N VAL A 552 -10.46 -6.88 -2.26
CA VAL A 552 -10.29 -6.71 -3.71
C VAL A 552 -11.48 -5.94 -4.25
N PHE A 553 -11.20 -4.84 -4.93
CA PHE A 553 -12.19 -4.02 -5.60
C PHE A 553 -11.81 -3.86 -7.07
N ALA A 554 -12.57 -4.51 -7.96
CA ALA A 554 -12.42 -4.35 -9.40
C ALA A 554 -13.46 -3.36 -9.91
N HIS A 555 -13.01 -2.37 -10.68
CA HIS A 555 -13.91 -1.39 -11.30
C HIS A 555 -13.66 -1.33 -12.81
N GLY A 556 -14.77 -1.14 -13.54
CA GLY A 556 -14.80 -1.10 -14.99
C GLY A 556 -16.08 -0.45 -15.47
N LEU A 557 -16.83 -1.14 -16.34
CA LEU A 557 -18.24 -0.82 -16.53
C LEU A 557 -19.04 -1.21 -15.27
N ASP A 558 -18.70 -2.37 -14.72
CA ASP A 558 -19.28 -2.91 -13.50
C ASP A 558 -18.35 -2.70 -12.29
N LEU A 559 -18.93 -2.71 -11.09
CA LEU A 559 -18.21 -2.65 -9.82
C LEU A 559 -18.31 -4.01 -9.13
N PHE A 560 -17.17 -4.56 -8.74
CA PHE A 560 -17.10 -5.85 -8.05
C PHE A 560 -16.20 -5.75 -6.82
N PHE A 561 -16.69 -6.29 -5.72
CA PHE A 561 -15.97 -6.31 -4.45
C PHE A 561 -15.98 -7.72 -3.88
N THR A 562 -14.82 -8.20 -3.44
CA THR A 562 -14.68 -9.47 -2.75
C THR A 562 -13.51 -9.43 -1.78
N ARG A 563 -13.41 -10.47 -0.95
CA ARG A 563 -12.26 -10.71 -0.06
C ARG A 563 -11.55 -11.96 -0.52
N ILE A 564 -10.23 -11.92 -0.55
CA ILE A 564 -9.37 -13.06 -0.86
C ILE A 564 -8.54 -13.44 0.38
N ALA A 565 -8.17 -14.72 0.46
CA ALA A 565 -7.36 -15.26 1.54
C ALA A 565 -6.20 -16.08 0.95
N PRO A 566 -5.10 -15.45 0.53
CA PRO A 566 -4.03 -16.12 -0.24
C PRO A 566 -3.43 -17.36 0.44
N SER A 567 -3.26 -17.29 1.76
CA SER A 567 -2.73 -18.39 2.59
C SER A 567 -3.81 -19.10 3.41
N LYS A 568 -5.09 -18.97 3.00
CA LYS A 568 -6.28 -19.31 3.80
C LYS A 568 -6.37 -18.49 5.09
N THR A 569 -7.51 -18.55 5.75
CA THR A 569 -7.78 -17.79 6.98
C THR A 569 -7.15 -18.45 8.20
N TYR A 570 -5.86 -18.22 8.45
CA TYR A 570 -5.12 -18.80 9.59
C TYR A 570 -5.27 -18.02 10.90
N ASP A 571 -5.74 -16.77 10.83
CA ASP A 571 -6.01 -15.89 11.97
C ASP A 571 -7.51 -15.87 12.37
N MET A 572 -8.34 -16.64 11.65
CA MET A 572 -9.74 -16.87 11.99
C MET A 572 -9.96 -18.33 12.35
N LEU A 573 -10.83 -18.57 13.33
CA LEU A 573 -11.35 -19.91 13.56
C LEU A 573 -12.18 -20.32 12.34
N ARG A 574 -12.13 -21.61 11.99
CA ARG A 574 -12.87 -22.09 10.82
C ARG A 574 -14.38 -21.96 11.05
N ASP A 575 -15.11 -21.68 9.98
CA ASP A 575 -16.57 -21.59 10.02
C ASP A 575 -17.23 -22.94 10.32
N ASP A 576 -16.56 -24.06 10.01
CA ASP A 576 -17.00 -25.44 10.24
C ASP A 576 -16.53 -26.02 11.58
N PHE A 577 -16.09 -25.17 12.52
CA PHE A 577 -15.57 -25.63 13.81
C PHE A 577 -16.64 -26.30 14.68
N ASP A 578 -16.38 -27.53 15.12
CA ASP A 578 -17.32 -28.30 15.95
C ASP A 578 -17.24 -27.90 17.44
N TYR A 579 -17.99 -26.85 17.78
CA TYR A 579 -18.15 -26.40 19.17
C TYR A 579 -18.84 -27.45 20.06
N TYR A 580 -19.74 -28.25 19.49
CA TYR A 580 -20.49 -29.25 20.26
C TYR A 580 -19.57 -30.36 20.75
N PHE A 581 -18.69 -30.87 19.88
CA PHE A 581 -17.71 -31.89 20.22
C PHE A 581 -16.82 -31.48 21.39
N ILE A 582 -16.23 -30.29 21.35
CA ILE A 582 -15.37 -29.80 22.44
C ILE A 582 -16.18 -29.59 23.72
N SER A 583 -17.38 -29.02 23.63
CA SER A 583 -18.24 -28.83 24.80
C SER A 583 -18.58 -30.16 25.49
N MET A 584 -18.86 -31.21 24.70
CA MET A 584 -19.17 -32.54 25.21
C MET A 584 -17.98 -33.16 25.94
N ILE A 585 -16.77 -33.06 25.36
CA ILE A 585 -15.54 -33.54 26.00
C ILE A 585 -15.28 -32.83 27.32
N VAL A 586 -15.43 -31.50 27.36
CA VAL A 586 -15.19 -30.71 28.58
C VAL A 586 -16.18 -31.11 29.68
N VAL A 587 -17.47 -31.23 29.36
CA VAL A 587 -18.49 -31.68 30.32
C VAL A 587 -18.20 -33.11 30.76
N GLY A 588 -17.90 -34.01 29.82
CA GLY A 588 -17.57 -35.41 30.10
C GLY A 588 -16.36 -35.56 31.03
N MET A 589 -15.27 -34.84 30.76
CA MET A 589 -14.07 -34.83 31.61
C MET A 589 -14.35 -34.24 33.00
N THR A 590 -15.20 -33.20 33.09
CA THR A 590 -15.56 -32.58 34.38
C THR A 590 -16.36 -33.54 35.25
N VAL A 591 -17.36 -34.22 34.66
CA VAL A 591 -18.15 -35.25 35.35
C VAL A 591 -17.26 -36.42 35.77
N ALA A 592 -16.41 -36.92 34.87
CA ALA A 592 -15.48 -38.00 35.18
C ALA A 592 -14.52 -37.62 36.31
N SER A 593 -14.00 -36.39 36.33
CA SER A 593 -13.13 -35.88 37.40
C SER A 593 -13.86 -35.83 38.76
N TYR A 594 -15.11 -35.36 38.79
CA TYR A 594 -15.90 -35.34 40.03
C TYR A 594 -16.18 -36.76 40.54
N VAL A 595 -16.56 -37.67 39.65
CA VAL A 595 -16.86 -39.07 39.97
C VAL A 595 -15.61 -39.78 40.47
N THR A 596 -14.48 -39.64 39.78
CA THR A 596 -13.20 -40.25 40.19
C THR A 596 -12.70 -39.69 41.51
N LYS A 597 -12.80 -38.38 41.74
CA LYS A 597 -12.50 -37.76 43.05
C LYS A 597 -13.33 -38.38 44.17
N HIS A 598 -14.63 -38.56 43.96
CA HIS A 598 -15.53 -39.17 44.94
C HIS A 598 -15.17 -40.64 45.24
N PHE A 599 -14.81 -41.41 44.21
CA PHE A 599 -14.34 -42.78 44.41
C PHE A 599 -12.98 -42.84 45.11
N ALA A 600 -12.06 -41.92 44.80
CA ALA A 600 -10.75 -41.84 45.41
C ALA A 600 -10.83 -41.51 46.90
N THR A 601 -11.59 -40.47 47.29
CA THR A 601 -11.77 -40.09 48.70
C THR A 601 -12.42 -41.20 49.51
N ARG A 602 -13.39 -41.91 48.94
CA ARG A 602 -13.99 -43.10 49.59
C ARG A 602 -12.97 -44.22 49.80
N ARG A 603 -12.12 -44.48 48.79
CA ARG A 603 -11.08 -45.52 48.88
C ARG A 603 -10.00 -45.16 49.89
N GLU A 604 -9.58 -43.90 49.95
CA GLU A 604 -8.64 -43.39 50.95
C GLU A 604 -9.19 -43.48 52.37
N LEU A 605 -10.45 -43.05 52.57
CA LEU A 605 -11.14 -43.17 53.86
C LEU A 605 -11.20 -44.64 54.31
N ALA A 606 -11.61 -45.55 53.41
CA ALA A 606 -11.68 -46.97 53.72
C ALA A 606 -10.32 -47.58 54.11
N ARG A 607 -9.22 -47.14 53.48
CA ARG A 607 -7.85 -47.55 53.85
C ARG A 607 -7.40 -46.97 55.18
N ALA A 608 -7.81 -45.74 55.52
CA ALA A 608 -7.46 -45.10 56.78
C ALA A 608 -8.22 -45.67 57.98
N TRP A 609 -9.35 -46.34 57.73
CA TRP A 609 -10.17 -47.01 58.75
C TRP A 609 -9.79 -48.49 58.97
N GLN A 610 -8.89 -49.03 58.13
CA GLN A 610 -8.18 -50.29 58.37
C GLN A 610 -6.90 -50.01 59.14
#